data_AF-A0A957EEQ9-F1
#
_entry.id   AF-A0A957EEQ9-F1
#
_cell.length_a   1.000
_cell.length_b   1.000
_cell.length_c   1.000
_cell.angle_alpha   90.00
_cell.angle_beta   90.00
_cell.angle_gamma   90.00
#
_symmetry.space_group_name_H-M   'P 1'
#
loop_
_entity.id
_entity.type
_entity.pdbx_description
1 polymer ?
#
loop_
_entity_poly.entity_id
_entity_poly.type
_entity_poly.pdbx_seq_one_letter_code
_entity_poly.pdbx_strand_id
1 'polypeptide(L)'
;MMAKKKARQKKEKQEEVEVKIPLNEPWISRRNGFTTIGLLSLVLAVFMAWQLYPTEGLGRAIMFGLGFAVAIWVIFMVSLSFNTWVRRRKGDS
;
A
#
# COMPACT_ATOMS: atom_id res chain seq x y z
N MET A 1 45.72 11.39 19.05
CA MET A 1 44.91 10.14 19.05
C MET A 1 43.38 10.35 19.15
N MET A 2 42.84 11.57 18.97
CA MET A 2 41.39 11.82 19.15
C MET A 2 40.57 11.81 17.84
N ALA A 3 41.19 12.09 16.68
CA ALA A 3 40.49 12.09 15.38
C ALA A 3 40.08 10.68 14.90
N LYS A 4 40.89 9.65 15.22
CA LYS A 4 40.60 8.24 14.89
C LYS A 4 39.39 7.69 15.64
N LYS A 5 39.12 8.18 16.87
CA LYS A 5 37.98 7.75 17.70
C LYS A 5 36.64 8.26 17.14
N LYS A 6 36.60 9.52 16.66
CA LYS A 6 35.40 10.09 16.02
C LYS A 6 35.07 9.43 14.67
N ALA A 7 36.08 9.07 13.88
CA ALA A 7 35.88 8.34 12.63
C ALA A 7 35.35 6.91 12.84
N ARG A 8 35.77 6.25 13.94
CA ARG A 8 35.29 4.91 14.33
C ARG A 8 33.84 4.94 14.84
N GLN A 9 33.49 5.94 15.66
CA GLN A 9 32.10 6.15 16.11
C GLN A 9 31.13 6.52 14.96
N LYS A 10 31.61 7.24 13.93
CA LYS A 10 30.80 7.55 12.75
C LYS A 10 30.57 6.33 11.86
N LYS A 11 31.55 5.40 11.80
CA LYS A 11 31.40 4.11 11.12
C LYS A 11 30.47 3.15 11.87
N GLU A 12 30.58 3.04 13.19
CA GLU A 12 29.65 2.23 14.01
C GLU A 12 28.21 2.73 13.90
N LYS A 13 28.01 4.07 13.88
CA LYS A 13 26.67 4.66 13.69
C LYS A 13 26.12 4.54 12.26
N GLN A 14 26.95 4.15 11.29
CA GLN A 14 26.52 3.86 9.91
C GLN A 14 26.28 2.36 9.69
N GLU A 15 27.01 1.48 10.40
CA GLU A 15 26.75 0.03 10.44
C GLU A 15 25.54 -0.33 11.32
N GLU A 16 25.17 0.45 12.34
CA GLU A 16 23.90 0.22 13.06
C GLU A 16 22.65 0.67 12.24
N VAL A 17 22.88 1.38 11.14
CA VAL A 17 21.91 1.64 10.07
C VAL A 17 21.99 0.55 9.00
N GLU A 18 22.64 -0.59 9.29
CA GLU A 18 22.43 -1.83 8.58
C GLU A 18 21.04 -2.36 8.92
N VAL A 19 20.05 -1.85 8.19
CA VAL A 19 18.91 -2.62 7.70
C VAL A 19 18.30 -3.55 8.76
N LYS A 20 17.97 -2.99 9.94
CA LYS A 20 16.73 -3.42 10.58
C LYS A 20 15.65 -2.98 9.61
N ILE A 21 15.30 -3.83 8.64
CA ILE A 21 13.97 -3.84 8.08
C ILE A 21 13.15 -4.48 9.17
N PRO A 22 12.46 -3.71 10.05
CA PRO A 22 11.48 -4.30 10.92
C PRO A 22 10.44 -4.96 10.01
N LEU A 23 10.55 -6.28 9.85
CA LEU A 23 9.60 -7.13 9.11
C LEU A 23 8.16 -7.00 9.63
N ASN A 24 7.99 -6.34 10.77
CA ASN A 24 6.71 -6.07 11.42
C ASN A 24 6.21 -4.62 11.23
N GLU A 25 6.99 -3.74 10.59
CA GLU A 25 6.48 -2.43 10.21
C GLU A 25 5.64 -2.58 8.93
N PRO A 26 4.43 -2.00 8.90
CA PRO A 26 3.62 -2.01 7.70
C PRO A 26 4.38 -1.30 6.58
N TRP A 27 4.70 -2.02 5.50
CA TRP A 27 5.35 -1.47 4.29
C TRP A 27 4.61 -0.25 3.73
N ILE A 28 3.32 -0.11 4.05
CA ILE A 28 2.53 1.07 3.75
C ILE A 28 1.79 1.55 5.01
N SER A 29 2.01 2.82 5.35
CA SER A 29 1.25 3.50 6.40
C SER A 29 -0.23 3.50 6.05
N ARG A 30 -1.10 3.19 7.03
CA ARG A 30 -2.56 3.13 6.84
C ARG A 30 -3.13 4.38 6.17
N ARG A 31 -2.62 5.57 6.53
CA ARG A 31 -3.06 6.85 5.94
C ARG A 31 -2.76 6.92 4.44
N ASN A 32 -1.59 6.44 4.03
CA ASN A 32 -1.19 6.46 2.63
C ASN A 32 -1.94 5.40 1.81
N GLY A 33 -2.28 4.26 2.44
CA GLY A 33 -3.03 3.18 1.79
C GLY A 33 -4.36 3.62 1.18
N PHE A 34 -5.15 4.45 1.89
CA PHE A 34 -6.42 4.97 1.36
C PHE A 34 -6.22 5.91 0.16
N THR A 35 -5.24 6.81 0.23
CA THR A 35 -4.93 7.73 -0.88
C THR A 35 -4.44 6.96 -2.10
N THR A 36 -3.53 5.99 -1.90
CA THR A 36 -3.01 5.14 -2.97
C THR A 36 -4.11 4.32 -3.62
N ILE A 37 -4.97 3.64 -2.84
CA ILE A 37 -6.05 2.82 -3.40
C ILE A 37 -7.08 3.70 -4.14
N GLY A 38 -7.39 4.89 -3.60
CA GLY A 38 -8.29 5.84 -4.25
C GLY A 38 -7.77 6.27 -5.61
N LEU A 39 -6.52 6.73 -5.66
CA LEU A 39 -5.87 7.15 -6.91
C LEU A 39 -5.77 5.98 -7.91
N LEU A 40 -5.35 4.80 -7.44
CA LEU A 40 -5.22 3.61 -8.27
C LEU A 40 -6.58 3.18 -8.83
N SER A 41 -7.63 3.17 -8.00
CA SER A 41 -8.98 2.83 -8.42
C SER A 41 -9.51 3.78 -9.50
N LEU A 42 -9.22 5.08 -9.38
CA LEU A 42 -9.64 6.08 -10.36
C LEU A 42 -8.90 5.88 -11.70
N VAL A 43 -7.58 5.69 -11.65
CA VAL A 43 -6.76 5.45 -12.84
C VAL A 43 -7.22 4.17 -13.56
N LEU A 44 -7.44 3.07 -12.81
CA LEU A 44 -7.94 1.84 -13.41
C LEU A 44 -9.36 1.96 -13.94
N ALA A 45 -10.25 2.71 -13.27
CA ALA A 45 -11.62 2.93 -13.76
C ALA A 45 -11.62 3.67 -15.11
N VAL A 46 -10.81 4.72 -15.25
CA VAL A 46 -10.65 5.46 -16.51
C VAL A 46 -10.01 4.57 -17.58
N PHE A 47 -8.99 3.79 -17.21
CA PHE A 47 -8.34 2.85 -18.13
C PHE A 47 -9.31 1.78 -18.64
N MET A 48 -10.12 1.19 -17.77
CA MET A 48 -11.15 0.22 -18.16
C MET A 48 -12.21 0.86 -19.05
N ALA A 49 -12.66 2.07 -18.72
CA ALA A 49 -13.61 2.80 -19.54
C ALA A 49 -13.03 3.09 -20.95
N TRP A 50 -11.75 3.46 -21.04
CA TRP A 50 -11.06 3.65 -22.32
C TRP A 50 -11.00 2.35 -23.13
N GLN A 51 -10.72 1.21 -22.49
CA GLN A 51 -10.65 -0.09 -23.16
C GLN A 51 -12.01 -0.59 -23.65
N LEU A 52 -13.09 -0.36 -22.90
CA LEU A 52 -14.44 -0.80 -23.26
C LEU A 52 -15.17 0.17 -24.18
N TYR A 53 -14.76 1.44 -24.24
CA TYR A 53 -15.38 2.44 -25.11
C TYR A 53 -15.53 1.97 -26.57
N PRO A 54 -14.49 1.41 -27.25
CA PRO A 54 -14.61 0.99 -28.64
C PRO A 54 -15.47 -0.27 -28.85
N THR A 55 -15.77 -1.06 -27.82
CA THR A 55 -16.41 -2.37 -27.94
C THR A 55 -17.86 -2.42 -27.43
N GLU A 56 -18.16 -1.75 -26.31
CA GLU A 56 -19.42 -1.89 -25.58
C GLU A 56 -20.23 -0.58 -25.52
N GLY A 57 -19.64 0.54 -25.97
CA GLY A 57 -20.23 1.88 -25.90
C GLY A 57 -20.05 2.55 -24.53
N LEU A 58 -20.14 3.89 -24.53
CA LEU A 58 -19.75 4.74 -23.40
C LEU A 58 -20.51 4.44 -22.09
N GLY A 59 -21.81 4.14 -22.17
CA GLY A 59 -22.64 3.85 -20.99
C GLY A 59 -22.23 2.57 -20.26
N ARG A 60 -21.95 1.49 -21.01
CA ARG A 60 -21.49 0.22 -20.43
C ARG A 60 -20.05 0.32 -19.92
N ALA A 61 -19.19 1.02 -20.65
CA ALA A 61 -17.81 1.26 -20.24
C ALA A 61 -17.74 1.97 -18.87
N ILE A 62 -18.59 2.97 -18.63
CA ILE A 62 -18.66 3.65 -17.33
C ILE A 62 -19.23 2.73 -16.26
N MET A 63 -20.28 1.95 -16.55
CA MET A 63 -20.85 0.99 -15.60
C MET A 63 -19.81 -0.03 -15.11
N PHE A 64 -19.06 -0.60 -16.04
CA PHE A 64 -18.00 -1.56 -15.72
C PHE A 64 -16.81 -0.88 -15.01
N GLY A 65 -16.41 0.33 -15.43
CA GLY A 65 -15.37 1.10 -14.74
C GLY A 65 -15.73 1.41 -13.29
N LEU A 66 -16.98 1.83 -13.03
CA LEU A 66 -17.48 2.10 -11.68
C LEU A 66 -17.59 0.81 -10.86
N GLY A 67 -18.12 -0.27 -11.45
CA GLY A 67 -18.21 -1.58 -10.81
C GLY A 67 -16.83 -2.13 -10.42
N PHE A 68 -15.84 -1.93 -11.28
CA PHE A 68 -14.45 -2.31 -11.01
C PHE A 68 -13.83 -1.49 -9.87
N ALA A 69 -14.06 -0.17 -9.85
CA ALA A 69 -13.63 0.68 -8.74
C ALA A 69 -14.22 0.23 -7.40
N VAL A 70 -15.51 -0.11 -7.37
CA VAL A 70 -16.19 -0.65 -6.18
C VAL A 70 -15.57 -1.98 -5.77
N ALA A 71 -15.30 -2.88 -6.72
CA ALA A 71 -14.68 -4.18 -6.41
C ALA A 71 -13.30 -4.04 -5.76
N ILE A 72 -12.46 -3.12 -6.25
CA ILE A 72 -11.15 -2.82 -5.63
C ILE A 72 -11.34 -2.38 -4.17
N TRP A 73 -12.28 -1.48 -3.92
CA TRP A 73 -12.58 -1.00 -2.58
C TRP A 73 -13.07 -2.12 -1.65
N VAL A 74 -13.90 -3.03 -2.13
CA VAL A 74 -14.36 -4.20 -1.37
C VAL A 74 -13.17 -5.08 -0.98
N ILE A 75 -12.30 -5.43 -1.93
CA ILE A 75 -11.12 -6.28 -1.67
C ILE A 75 -10.18 -5.58 -0.67
N PHE A 76 -9.98 -4.27 -0.82
CA PHE A 76 -9.17 -3.48 0.10
C PHE A 76 -9.75 -3.45 1.52
N MET A 77 -11.06 -3.23 1.67
CA MET A 77 -11.74 -3.26 2.98
C MET A 77 -11.68 -4.64 3.63
N VAL A 78 -11.86 -5.71 2.86
CA VAL A 78 -11.72 -7.10 3.34
C VAL A 78 -10.29 -7.33 3.82
N SER A 79 -9.29 -6.92 3.06
CA SER A 79 -7.87 -7.04 3.45
C SER A 79 -7.56 -6.27 4.73
N LEU A 80 -8.05 -5.04 4.87
CA LEU A 80 -7.91 -4.25 6.10
C LEU A 80 -8.59 -4.93 7.29
N SER A 81 -9.82 -5.41 7.11
CA SER A 81 -10.59 -6.07 8.17
C SER A 81 -9.92 -7.37 8.60
N PHE A 82 -9.46 -8.18 7.64
CA PHE A 82 -8.70 -9.40 7.90
C PHE A 82 -7.41 -9.12 8.67
N ASN A 83 -6.63 -8.12 8.25
CA ASN A 83 -5.41 -7.70 8.94
C ASN A 83 -5.70 -7.26 10.39
N THR A 84 -6.81 -6.56 10.65
CA THR A 84 -7.20 -6.21 12.02
C THR A 84 -7.67 -7.42 12.83
N TRP A 85 -8.37 -8.37 12.22
CA TRP A 85 -8.89 -9.55 12.89
C TRP A 85 -7.77 -10.53 13.28
N VAL A 86 -6.81 -10.78 12.39
CA VAL A 86 -5.63 -11.62 12.68
C VAL A 86 -4.78 -11.01 13.78
N ARG A 87 -4.57 -9.68 13.78
CA ARG A 87 -3.85 -8.99 14.87
C ARG A 87 -4.54 -9.09 16.22
N ARG A 88 -5.88 -9.06 16.27
CA ARG A 88 -6.63 -9.21 17.53
C ARG A 88 -6.44 -10.60 18.14
N ARG A 89 -6.38 -11.66 17.33
CA ARG A 89 -6.21 -13.03 17.84
C ARG A 89 -4.80 -13.35 18.35
N LYS A 90 -3.79 -12.53 18.00
CA LYS A 90 -2.40 -12.72 18.44
C LYS A 90 -2.05 -11.92 19.71
N GLY A 91 -2.99 -11.13 20.24
CA GLY A 91 -2.81 -10.32 21.45
C GLY A 91 -3.08 -11.05 22.77
N ASP A 92 -3.59 -12.28 22.70
CA ASP A 92 -4.07 -13.06 23.85
C ASP A 92 -3.22 -14.33 24.10
N SER A 93 -1.93 -14.32 23.79
CA SER A 93 -0.98 -15.40 24.13
C SER A 93 0.36 -14.88 24.62
#